data_AF-A0A4Q5QNN4-F1
#
_entry.id   AF-A0A4Q5QNN4-F1
#
_cell.length_a   1.000
_cell.length_b   1.000
_cell.length_c   1.000
_cell.angle_alpha   90.00
_cell.angle_beta   90.00
_cell.angle_gamma   90.00
#
_symmetry.space_group_name_H-M   'P 1'
#
loop_
_entity.id
_entity.type
_entity.pdbx_description
1 polymer ?
#
loop_
_entity_poly.entity_id
_entity_poly.type
_entity_poly.pdbx_seq_one_letter_code
_entity_poly.pdbx_strand_id
1 'polypeptide(L)'
;QYVDGSAFHHYGGNISALSQVRNAHPDKNIYFTEQWVGAPSNFAGDIQWHIEQLIIGATRNWSRNVLEWNLAADPNNDPHTQGGCTACLGAITINGSNISRNVAYYIIAHASKFVRPGSVRIASDMPSGLPNVAFKTPDGKKVLIVLNKNAGTQTFNIRFNNKNVSCTLSSGSVGTFVW
;
A
#
# COMPACT_ATOMS: atom_id res chain seq x y z
N GLN A 1 -16.37 5.04 -24.93
CA GLN A 1 -17.35 3.98 -24.60
C GLN A 1 -16.71 2.73 -24.00
N TYR A 2 -15.59 2.21 -24.54
CA TYR A 2 -15.03 0.93 -24.09
C TYR A 2 -13.97 1.00 -22.97
N VAL A 3 -13.39 2.18 -22.71
CA VAL A 3 -12.35 2.36 -21.68
C VAL A 3 -13.01 2.75 -20.35
N ASP A 4 -12.86 1.89 -19.35
CA ASP A 4 -13.32 2.12 -17.98
C ASP A 4 -12.38 3.07 -17.20
N GLY A 5 -11.08 2.97 -17.45
CA GLY A 5 -10.07 3.75 -16.75
C GLY A 5 -8.66 3.52 -17.27
N SER A 6 -7.69 4.03 -16.54
CA SER A 6 -6.27 3.91 -16.86
C SER A 6 -5.51 3.19 -15.75
N ALA A 7 -4.60 2.32 -16.15
CA ALA A 7 -3.72 1.57 -15.26
C ALA A 7 -2.32 2.20 -15.23
N PHE A 8 -1.69 2.21 -14.06
CA PHE A 8 -0.40 2.86 -13.82
C PHE A 8 0.51 1.97 -12.98
N HIS A 9 1.81 2.08 -13.27
CA HIS A 9 2.89 1.51 -12.48
C HIS A 9 3.67 2.65 -11.79
N HIS A 10 4.53 2.34 -10.82
CA HIS A 10 5.39 3.35 -10.16
C HIS A 10 6.90 3.04 -10.23
N TYR A 11 7.38 2.73 -11.43
CA TYR A 11 8.83 2.59 -11.68
C TYR A 11 9.56 3.95 -11.85
N GLY A 12 8.79 5.03 -12.00
CA GLY A 12 9.29 6.39 -12.12
C GLY A 12 8.17 7.42 -11.97
N GLY A 13 8.54 8.70 -11.95
CA GLY A 13 7.60 9.80 -11.78
C GLY A 13 7.13 9.99 -10.33
N ASN A 14 5.94 10.57 -10.15
CA ASN A 14 5.36 10.87 -8.84
C ASN A 14 3.93 10.33 -8.75
N ILE A 15 3.58 9.67 -7.65
CA ILE A 15 2.26 9.07 -7.46
C ILE A 15 1.09 10.07 -7.57
N SER A 16 1.34 11.37 -7.32
CA SER A 16 0.32 12.43 -7.49
C SER A 16 -0.12 12.64 -8.94
N ALA A 17 0.62 12.14 -9.93
CA ALA A 17 0.21 12.19 -11.33
C ALA A 17 -1.14 11.48 -11.57
N LEU A 18 -1.47 10.48 -10.75
CA LEU A 18 -2.78 9.81 -10.77
C LEU A 18 -3.94 10.81 -10.56
N SER A 19 -3.76 11.78 -9.66
CA SER A 19 -4.77 12.83 -9.41
C SER A 19 -4.90 13.79 -10.59
N GLN A 20 -3.82 14.05 -11.34
CA GLN A 20 -3.89 14.89 -12.54
C GLN A 20 -4.77 14.23 -13.61
N VAL A 21 -4.59 12.92 -13.83
CA VAL A 21 -5.43 12.15 -14.77
C VAL A 21 -6.88 12.10 -14.29
N ARG A 22 -7.10 11.88 -12.99
CA ARG A 22 -8.44 11.92 -12.40
C ARG A 22 -9.12 13.27 -12.60
N ASN A 23 -8.40 14.38 -12.42
CA ASN A 23 -8.95 15.73 -12.56
C ASN A 23 -9.30 16.04 -14.02
N ALA A 24 -8.50 15.57 -14.97
CA ALA A 24 -8.77 15.71 -16.40
C ALA A 24 -9.94 14.82 -16.86
N HIS A 25 -10.08 13.62 -16.26
CA HIS A 25 -11.11 12.63 -16.60
C HIS A 25 -11.86 12.12 -15.36
N PRO A 26 -12.72 12.97 -14.75
CA PRO A 26 -13.45 12.62 -13.53
C PRO A 26 -14.58 11.61 -13.76
N ASP A 27 -14.83 11.19 -15.00
CA ASP A 27 -15.72 10.10 -15.38
C ASP A 27 -15.00 8.74 -15.48
N LYS A 28 -13.66 8.72 -15.33
CA LYS A 28 -12.83 7.51 -15.48
C LYS A 28 -12.19 7.04 -14.19
N ASN A 29 -11.97 5.73 -14.13
CA ASN A 29 -11.32 5.08 -13.01
C ASN A 29 -9.79 5.15 -13.13
N ILE A 30 -9.13 5.06 -11.98
CA ILE A 30 -7.67 4.94 -11.86
C ILE A 30 -7.36 3.60 -11.20
N TYR A 31 -6.39 2.89 -11.77
CA TYR A 31 -5.92 1.60 -11.26
C TYR A 31 -4.40 1.61 -11.10
N PHE A 32 -3.93 1.12 -9.96
CA PHE A 32 -2.52 0.91 -9.70
C PHE A 32 -2.23 -0.58 -9.84
N THR A 33 -1.50 -0.94 -10.89
CA THR A 33 -1.41 -2.34 -11.33
C THR A 33 -0.05 -2.97 -11.12
N GLU A 34 0.97 -2.20 -10.77
CA GLU A 34 2.31 -2.79 -10.59
C GLU A 34 3.29 -1.92 -9.81
N GLN A 35 3.93 -2.55 -8.83
CA GLN A 35 5.24 -2.20 -8.32
C GLN A 35 5.93 -3.46 -7.78
N TRP A 36 7.25 -3.51 -7.87
CA TRP A 36 8.07 -4.61 -7.36
C TRP A 36 8.85 -4.21 -6.10
N VAL A 37 9.24 -5.23 -5.33
CA VAL A 37 10.30 -5.12 -4.31
C VAL A 37 11.55 -5.81 -4.86
N GLY A 38 12.71 -5.21 -4.66
CA GLY A 38 13.99 -5.78 -5.09
C GLY A 38 14.69 -6.65 -4.05
N ALA A 39 15.41 -7.65 -4.54
CA ALA A 39 16.35 -8.46 -3.78
C ALA A 39 17.79 -7.91 -3.91
N PRO A 40 18.59 -7.90 -2.83
CA PRO A 40 18.17 -8.13 -1.44
C PRO A 40 17.28 -6.98 -0.95
N SER A 41 16.22 -7.33 -0.20
CA SER A 41 15.28 -6.34 0.34
C SER A 41 15.83 -5.66 1.58
N ASN A 42 15.55 -4.36 1.72
CA ASN A 42 15.69 -3.63 2.98
C ASN A 42 14.30 -3.50 3.60
N PHE A 43 13.89 -4.50 4.39
CA PHE A 43 12.53 -4.57 4.95
C PHE A 43 12.03 -3.24 5.53
N ALA A 44 12.86 -2.57 6.35
CA ALA A 44 12.47 -1.34 7.02
C ALA A 44 12.29 -0.15 6.06
N GLY A 45 13.10 -0.06 5.00
CA GLY A 45 12.96 0.97 3.98
C GLY A 45 11.80 0.67 3.03
N ASP A 46 11.74 -0.57 2.55
CA ASP A 46 10.77 -1.02 1.56
C ASP A 46 9.34 -0.91 2.10
N ILE A 47 9.10 -1.35 3.35
CA ILE A 47 7.76 -1.25 3.95
C ILE A 47 7.31 0.20 4.07
N GLN A 48 8.20 1.12 4.47
CA GLN A 48 7.86 2.53 4.62
C GLN A 48 7.51 3.16 3.27
N TRP A 49 8.37 2.96 2.27
CA TRP A 49 8.17 3.55 0.96
C TRP A 49 6.93 3.00 0.27
N HIS A 50 6.73 1.68 0.28
CA HIS A 50 5.58 1.05 -0.39
C HIS A 50 4.26 1.36 0.32
N ILE A 51 4.22 1.40 1.66
CA ILE A 51 3.02 1.84 2.38
C ILE A 51 2.70 3.30 2.06
N GLU A 52 3.71 4.18 2.07
CA GLU A 52 3.52 5.60 1.78
C GLU A 52 3.06 5.86 0.35
N GLN A 53 3.79 5.34 -0.64
CA GLN A 53 3.54 5.65 -2.04
C GLN A 53 2.38 4.84 -2.61
N LEU A 54 2.21 3.58 -2.20
CA LEU A 54 1.24 2.69 -2.83
C LEU A 54 -0.04 2.60 -2.00
N ILE A 55 0.02 1.99 -0.82
CA ILE A 55 -1.19 1.75 -0.01
C ILE A 55 -1.87 3.07 0.35
N ILE A 56 -1.12 4.06 0.83
CA ILE A 56 -1.63 5.39 1.16
C ILE A 56 -1.68 6.26 -0.10
N GLY A 57 -0.55 6.43 -0.79
CA GLY A 57 -0.41 7.37 -1.89
C GLY A 57 -1.34 7.08 -3.06
N ALA A 58 -1.32 5.87 -3.61
CA ALA A 58 -2.14 5.54 -4.78
C ALA A 58 -3.64 5.66 -4.46
N THR A 59 -4.09 5.17 -3.31
CA THR A 59 -5.51 5.19 -2.94
C THR A 59 -6.00 6.60 -2.59
N ARG A 60 -5.17 7.45 -1.96
CA ARG A 60 -5.47 8.88 -1.79
C ARG A 60 -5.45 9.65 -3.11
N ASN A 61 -4.71 9.17 -4.11
CA ASN A 61 -4.74 9.69 -5.48
C ASN A 61 -5.67 8.88 -6.40
N TRP A 62 -6.82 8.46 -5.87
CA TRP A 62 -7.97 7.91 -6.60
C TRP A 62 -7.82 6.50 -7.18
N SER A 63 -6.69 5.82 -6.95
CA SER A 63 -6.57 4.43 -7.35
C SER A 63 -7.59 3.56 -6.61
N ARG A 64 -8.28 2.70 -7.35
CA ARG A 64 -9.29 1.77 -6.82
C ARG A 64 -8.67 0.47 -6.29
N ASN A 65 -7.41 0.21 -6.63
CA ASN A 65 -6.64 -0.96 -6.21
C ASN A 65 -5.16 -0.60 -6.00
N VAL A 66 -4.42 -1.54 -5.44
CA VAL A 66 -2.95 -1.55 -5.44
C VAL A 66 -2.53 -2.99 -5.64
N LEU A 67 -1.77 -3.26 -6.70
CA LEU A 67 -1.17 -4.55 -6.96
C LEU A 67 0.35 -4.42 -6.89
N GLU A 68 0.98 -5.33 -6.16
CA GLU A 68 2.41 -5.58 -6.27
C GLU A 68 2.67 -6.74 -7.24
N TRP A 69 3.92 -6.89 -7.66
CA TRP A 69 4.29 -7.72 -8.80
C TRP A 69 4.19 -9.23 -8.53
N ASN A 70 5.32 -9.90 -8.27
CA ASN A 70 5.34 -11.35 -8.10
C ASN A 70 4.77 -11.75 -6.73
N LEU A 71 3.77 -12.62 -6.72
CA LEU A 71 3.30 -13.24 -5.47
C LEU A 71 4.37 -14.16 -4.90
N ALA A 72 4.98 -15.02 -5.72
CA ALA A 72 5.93 -16.03 -5.29
C ALA A 72 7.12 -16.11 -6.24
N ALA A 73 8.29 -16.41 -5.69
CA ALA A 73 9.47 -16.80 -6.43
C ALA A 73 10.26 -17.85 -5.63
N ASP A 74 11.21 -18.53 -6.26
CA ASP A 74 12.14 -19.41 -5.55
C ASP A 74 13.23 -18.59 -4.81
N PRO A 75 14.17 -19.23 -4.07
CA PRO A 75 15.24 -18.51 -3.37
C PRO A 75 16.20 -17.70 -4.26
N ASN A 76 16.26 -18.01 -5.56
CA ASN A 76 17.10 -17.34 -6.54
C ASN A 76 16.34 -16.25 -7.32
N ASN A 77 15.05 -16.04 -7.02
CA ASN A 77 14.11 -15.21 -7.78
C ASN A 77 13.81 -15.74 -9.19
N ASP A 78 13.90 -17.06 -9.37
CA ASP A 78 13.57 -17.76 -10.60
C ASP A 78 12.10 -18.25 -10.62
N PRO A 79 11.54 -18.52 -11.81
CA PRO A 79 12.12 -18.23 -13.12
C PRO A 79 11.94 -16.78 -13.54
N HIS A 80 12.93 -16.24 -14.25
CA HIS A 80 12.78 -15.00 -15.00
C HIS A 80 13.18 -15.19 -16.47
N THR A 81 12.70 -14.31 -17.36
CA THR A 81 13.10 -14.34 -18.77
C THR A 81 14.51 -13.80 -18.97
N GLN A 82 15.17 -14.17 -20.06
CA GLN A 82 16.44 -13.56 -20.47
C GLN A 82 16.23 -12.06 -20.73
N GLY A 83 17.01 -11.21 -20.07
CA GLY A 83 16.83 -9.75 -20.11
C GLY A 83 15.70 -9.22 -19.23
N GLY A 84 14.98 -10.11 -18.53
CA GLY A 84 13.99 -9.75 -17.52
C GLY A 84 14.61 -9.36 -16.18
N CYS A 85 13.75 -9.13 -15.19
CA CYS A 85 14.16 -8.74 -13.85
C CYS A 85 14.82 -9.91 -13.10
N THR A 86 16.13 -9.82 -12.87
CA THR A 86 16.92 -10.82 -12.14
C THR A 86 16.91 -10.65 -10.62
N ALA A 87 16.26 -9.58 -10.13
CA ALA A 87 16.25 -9.22 -8.72
C ALA A 87 14.82 -9.10 -8.15
N CYS A 88 13.79 -9.53 -8.89
CA CYS A 88 12.41 -9.32 -8.49
C CYS A 88 11.99 -10.26 -7.37
N LEU A 89 11.95 -9.74 -6.15
CA LEU A 89 11.60 -10.51 -4.96
C LEU A 89 10.09 -10.78 -4.95
N GLY A 90 9.71 -12.06 -4.86
CA GLY A 90 8.31 -12.43 -4.65
C GLY A 90 7.80 -11.97 -3.29
N ALA A 91 6.50 -11.74 -3.14
CA ALA A 91 5.89 -11.49 -1.83
C ALA A 91 6.10 -12.65 -0.85
N ILE A 92 6.19 -13.87 -1.36
CA ILE A 92 6.66 -15.05 -0.63
C ILE A 92 7.82 -15.71 -1.39
N THR A 93 8.71 -16.36 -0.65
CA THR A 93 9.72 -17.25 -1.22
C THR A 93 9.34 -18.69 -0.93
N ILE A 94 9.34 -19.53 -1.97
CA ILE A 94 9.02 -20.96 -1.88
C ILE A 94 10.31 -21.76 -2.05
N ASN A 95 10.68 -22.53 -1.03
CA ASN A 95 11.85 -23.43 -1.05
C ASN A 95 11.42 -24.86 -0.68
N GLY A 96 11.09 -25.66 -1.69
CA GLY A 96 10.45 -26.96 -1.49
C GLY A 96 9.12 -26.79 -0.75
N SER A 97 9.00 -27.41 0.42
CA SER A 97 7.81 -27.28 1.28
C SER A 97 7.85 -26.06 2.23
N ASN A 98 8.96 -25.31 2.26
CA ASN A 98 9.11 -24.15 3.14
C ASN A 98 8.63 -22.87 2.44
N ILE A 99 7.85 -22.05 3.13
CA ILE A 99 7.37 -20.76 2.65
C ILE A 99 7.81 -19.68 3.63
N SER A 100 8.54 -18.68 3.14
CA SER A 100 8.83 -17.45 3.89
C SER A 100 8.09 -16.26 3.28
N ARG A 101 7.75 -15.27 4.12
CA ARG A 101 7.06 -14.04 3.70
C ARG A 101 8.07 -12.91 3.61
N ASN A 102 8.13 -12.27 2.45
CA ASN A 102 8.95 -11.09 2.21
C ASN A 102 8.13 -9.82 2.48
N VAL A 103 8.77 -8.65 2.41
CA VAL A 103 8.16 -7.37 2.79
C VAL A 103 6.87 -7.05 2.00
N ALA A 104 6.83 -7.38 0.70
CA ALA A 104 5.66 -7.23 -0.17
C ALA A 104 4.40 -7.92 0.38
N TYR A 105 4.54 -9.08 1.03
CA TYR A 105 3.42 -9.75 1.69
C TYR A 105 2.85 -8.89 2.81
N TYR A 106 3.70 -8.31 3.66
CA TYR A 106 3.26 -7.49 4.79
C TYR A 106 2.66 -6.17 4.31
N ILE A 107 3.23 -5.54 3.28
CA ILE A 107 2.70 -4.32 2.67
C ILE A 107 1.23 -4.52 2.25
N ILE A 108 0.97 -5.56 1.46
CA ILE A 108 -0.39 -5.88 1.01
C ILE A 108 -1.27 -6.34 2.18
N ALA A 109 -0.74 -7.07 3.16
CA ALA A 109 -1.51 -7.56 4.30
C ALA A 109 -2.03 -6.44 5.21
N HIS A 110 -1.31 -5.32 5.34
CA HIS A 110 -1.77 -4.15 6.10
C HIS A 110 -3.09 -3.58 5.59
N ALA A 111 -3.37 -3.70 4.29
CA ALA A 111 -4.62 -3.27 3.67
C ALA A 111 -5.60 -4.43 3.46
N SER A 112 -5.21 -5.44 2.68
CA SER A 112 -6.11 -6.45 2.10
C SER A 112 -6.88 -7.31 3.12
N LYS A 113 -6.33 -7.46 4.33
CA LYS A 113 -6.99 -8.19 5.42
C LYS A 113 -8.24 -7.47 5.94
N PHE A 114 -8.25 -6.13 5.89
CA PHE A 114 -9.28 -5.30 6.54
C PHE A 114 -10.08 -4.44 5.54
N VAL A 115 -9.44 -4.01 4.45
CA VAL A 115 -10.06 -3.21 3.37
C VAL A 115 -10.55 -4.18 2.29
N ARG A 116 -11.72 -4.77 2.50
CA ARG A 116 -12.31 -5.76 1.58
C ARG A 116 -12.95 -5.09 0.35
N PRO A 117 -13.16 -5.82 -0.76
CA PRO A 117 -13.85 -5.29 -1.94
C PRO A 117 -15.16 -4.58 -1.58
N GLY A 118 -15.41 -3.43 -2.20
CA GLY A 118 -16.56 -2.56 -1.88
C GLY A 118 -16.30 -1.55 -0.76
N SER A 119 -15.14 -1.59 -0.10
CA SER A 119 -14.73 -0.51 0.81
C SER A 119 -14.56 0.80 0.06
N VAL A 120 -14.94 1.91 0.68
CA VAL A 120 -14.82 3.25 0.12
C VAL A 120 -13.81 4.06 0.93
N ARG A 121 -12.88 4.74 0.27
CA ARG A 121 -11.99 5.67 0.94
C ARG A 121 -12.81 6.83 1.51
N ILE A 122 -12.55 7.20 2.75
CA ILE A 122 -13.15 8.35 3.41
C ILE A 122 -12.09 9.41 3.72
N ALA A 123 -12.53 10.62 4.02
CA ALA A 123 -11.63 11.70 4.39
C ALA A 123 -10.96 11.43 5.75
N SER A 124 -9.68 11.78 5.83
CA SER A 124 -8.88 11.87 7.05
C SER A 124 -7.89 13.02 6.88
N ASP A 125 -7.50 13.63 8.01
CA ASP A 125 -6.43 14.60 8.06
C ASP A 125 -5.06 13.94 7.78
N MET A 126 -4.03 14.77 7.58
CA MET A 126 -2.67 14.32 7.28
C MET A 126 -1.69 15.04 8.23
N PRO A 127 -1.57 14.58 9.48
CA PRO A 127 -0.57 15.11 10.39
C PRO A 127 0.85 14.92 9.83
N SER A 128 1.74 15.86 10.11
CA SER A 128 3.13 15.79 9.64
C SER A 128 3.81 14.50 10.13
N GLY A 129 4.50 13.81 9.23
CA GLY A 129 5.21 12.56 9.52
C GLY A 129 4.31 11.34 9.79
N LEU A 130 2.98 11.48 9.70
CA LEU A 130 2.00 10.40 9.87
C LEU A 130 1.10 10.26 8.63
N PRO A 131 1.65 9.97 7.43
CA PRO A 131 0.82 9.68 6.28
C PRO A 131 -0.13 8.53 6.60
N ASN A 132 -1.38 8.68 6.18
CA ASN A 132 -2.43 7.73 6.50
C ASN A 132 -3.52 7.68 5.43
N VAL A 133 -4.30 6.60 5.43
CA VAL A 133 -5.53 6.50 4.63
C VAL A 133 -6.62 5.81 5.43
N ALA A 134 -7.85 6.33 5.32
CA ALA A 134 -9.03 5.79 5.98
C ALA A 134 -10.03 5.23 4.97
N PHE A 135 -10.69 4.13 5.34
CA PHE A 135 -11.74 3.48 4.57
C PHE A 135 -12.97 3.21 5.44
N LYS A 136 -14.14 3.21 4.82
CA LYS A 136 -15.36 2.61 5.36
C LYS A 136 -15.61 1.30 4.61
N THR A 137 -15.72 0.20 5.33
CA THR A 137 -15.99 -1.12 4.77
C THR A 137 -17.48 -1.31 4.45
N PRO A 138 -17.86 -2.32 3.65
CA PRO A 138 -19.27 -2.63 3.38
C PRO A 138 -20.08 -2.97 4.64
N ASP A 139 -19.46 -3.60 5.64
CA ASP A 139 -20.07 -3.93 6.94
C ASP A 139 -20.11 -2.71 7.91
N GLY A 140 -19.71 -1.53 7.43
CA GLY A 140 -19.85 -0.27 8.17
C GLY A 140 -18.68 0.07 9.10
N LYS A 141 -17.69 -0.81 9.26
CA LYS A 141 -16.47 -0.53 10.03
C LYS A 141 -15.64 0.58 9.39
N LYS A 142 -14.70 1.11 10.17
CA LYS A 142 -13.67 2.03 9.74
C LYS A 142 -12.34 1.33 9.81
N VAL A 143 -11.51 1.53 8.80
CA VAL A 143 -10.14 1.02 8.75
C VAL A 143 -9.23 2.22 8.51
N LEU A 144 -8.26 2.43 9.40
CA LEU A 144 -7.23 3.45 9.26
C LEU A 144 -5.87 2.78 9.17
N ILE A 145 -5.12 3.07 8.12
CA ILE A 145 -3.73 2.65 7.97
C ILE A 145 -2.86 3.89 8.20
N VAL A 146 -1.95 3.83 9.16
CA VAL A 146 -1.04 4.93 9.52
C VAL A 146 0.39 4.44 9.45
N LEU A 147 1.25 5.19 8.77
CA LEU A 147 2.69 4.98 8.79
C LEU A 147 3.36 6.06 9.65
N ASN A 148 4.24 5.67 10.57
CA ASN A 148 5.12 6.61 11.25
C ASN A 148 6.44 6.78 10.48
N LYS A 149 6.60 7.92 9.80
CA LYS A 149 7.82 8.28 9.06
C LYS A 149 8.87 9.01 9.91
N ASN A 150 8.55 9.33 11.16
CA ASN A 150 9.48 10.05 12.01
C ASN A 150 10.57 9.12 12.52
N ALA A 151 11.75 9.67 12.79
CA ALA A 151 12.89 8.90 13.31
C ALA A 151 12.64 8.31 14.71
N GLY A 152 11.67 8.85 15.45
CA GLY A 152 11.30 8.40 16.79
C GLY A 152 9.86 7.90 16.88
N THR A 153 9.56 7.27 18.02
CA THR A 153 8.20 6.87 18.40
C THR A 153 7.26 8.08 18.37
N GLN A 154 6.06 7.89 17.84
CA GLN A 154 5.02 8.92 17.79
C GLN A 154 3.75 8.44 18.46
N THR A 155 3.18 9.30 19.29
CA THR A 155 1.85 9.12 19.87
C THR A 155 0.88 10.07 19.20
N PHE A 156 -0.24 9.55 18.71
CA PHE A 156 -1.27 10.31 18.01
C PHE A 156 -2.67 9.88 18.45
N ASN A 157 -3.66 10.73 18.19
CA ASN A 157 -5.04 10.45 18.53
C ASN A 157 -5.84 10.11 17.27
N ILE A 158 -6.56 8.99 17.30
CA ILE A 158 -7.62 8.71 16.32
C ILE A 158 -8.92 9.27 16.90
N ARG A 159 -9.56 10.19 16.16
CA ARG A 159 -10.81 10.84 16.57
C ARG A 159 -11.94 10.48 15.62
N PHE A 160 -13.07 10.04 16.15
CA PHE A 160 -14.27 9.72 15.37
C PHE A 160 -15.53 9.86 16.24
N ASN A 161 -16.54 10.61 15.77
CA ASN A 161 -17.82 10.82 16.47
C ASN A 161 -17.66 11.20 17.95
N ASN A 162 -16.88 12.24 18.25
CA ASN A 162 -16.56 12.72 19.60
C ASN A 162 -15.87 11.69 20.52
N LYS A 163 -15.48 10.52 20.00
CA LYS A 163 -14.62 9.56 20.70
C LYS A 163 -13.18 9.77 20.28
N ASN A 164 -12.27 9.46 21.19
CA ASN A 164 -10.84 9.47 20.94
C ASN A 164 -10.20 8.17 21.44
N VAL A 165 -9.10 7.78 20.79
CA VAL A 165 -8.17 6.78 21.31
C VAL A 165 -6.76 7.25 21.00
N SER A 166 -5.87 7.11 21.99
CA SER A 166 -4.44 7.39 21.83
C SER A 166 -3.73 6.14 21.36
N CYS A 167 -2.91 6.26 20.31
CA CYS A 167 -2.15 5.18 19.72
C CYS A 167 -0.68 5.59 19.61
N THR A 168 0.21 4.62 19.74
CA THR A 168 1.67 4.84 19.66
C THR A 168 2.27 3.92 18.63
N LEU A 169 3.08 4.46 17.73
CA LEU A 169 3.82 3.72 16.70
C LEU A 169 5.31 4.03 16.82
N SER A 170 6.14 2.98 16.84
CA SER A 170 7.60 3.12 16.74
C SER A 170 8.00 3.74 15.40
N SER A 171 9.24 4.24 15.32
CA SER A 171 9.84 4.73 14.08
C SER A 171 9.73 3.70 12.94
N GLY A 172 9.31 4.14 11.76
CA GLY A 172 9.16 3.32 10.55
C GLY A 172 8.04 2.27 10.59
N SER A 173 7.28 2.19 11.67
CA SER A 173 6.21 1.19 11.81
C SER A 173 4.90 1.65 11.15
N VAL A 174 4.14 0.68 10.67
CA VAL A 174 2.79 0.86 10.13
C VAL A 174 1.76 0.16 11.02
N GLY A 175 0.68 0.86 11.34
CA GLY A 175 -0.44 0.35 12.11
C GLY A 175 -1.71 0.33 11.27
N THR A 176 -2.48 -0.76 11.38
CA THR A 176 -3.84 -0.84 10.83
C THR A 176 -4.84 -0.94 11.97
N PHE A 177 -5.69 0.07 12.10
CA PHE A 177 -6.68 0.22 13.17
C PHE A 177 -8.08 -0.01 12.61
N VAL A 178 -8.91 -0.78 13.32
CA VAL A 178 -10.28 -1.11 12.89
C VAL A 178 -11.26 -0.87 14.02
N TRP A 179 -12.36 -0.18 13.74
CA TRP A 179 -13.44 0.08 14.70
C TRP A 179 -14.82 0.24 14.04
#